data_AF-A0A934NVC3-F1
#
_entry.id   AF-A0A934NVC3-F1
#
_cell.length_a   1.000
_cell.length_b   1.000
_cell.length_c   1.000
_cell.angle_alpha   90.00
_cell.angle_beta   90.00
_cell.angle_gamma   90.00
#
_symmetry.space_group_name_H-M   'P 1'
#
loop_
_entity.id
_entity.type
_entity.pdbx_description
1 polymer ?
#
loop_
_entity_poly.entity_id
_entity_poly.type
_entity_poly.pdbx_seq_one_letter_code
_entity_poly.pdbx_strand_id
1 'polypeptide(L)'
;MSSSNEFHKIVDAVRRDVDRIAITAAIATLSAPCFRGAAEECASREYVRIVREKTPLRLLHLNVPGRTVPSVAAQLADLDPTVSAVLVTGSIVPEDTTALRAEVAALNGPTVLFELDLLTATLTAAAIGVLRSRDVPPRAGRIVIAGAERAPLLTPALTASRCATVVHWGVDDRSVESLQNLMRTNDVLIALDDRVPRDLAPAQTVRPPTDPTAQCSLVLPGLLSAMCGFGGATVTPQLLMASGVALTVLSGHDELLPDSDDPLLVAAVARFATRALFE
;
A
#
# COMPACT_ATOMS: atom_id res chain seq x y z
N MET A 1 -42.30 -18.89 7.47
CA MET A 1 -41.04 -19.43 8.02
C MET A 1 -40.26 -20.21 6.96
N SER A 2 -39.78 -19.57 5.88
CA SER A 2 -39.05 -20.28 4.80
C SER A 2 -37.86 -19.51 4.20
N SER A 3 -37.48 -18.35 4.75
CA SER A 3 -36.42 -17.49 4.20
C SER A 3 -35.03 -17.74 4.83
N SER A 4 -34.99 -18.33 6.03
CA SER A 4 -33.72 -18.62 6.74
C SER A 4 -32.93 -19.80 6.14
N ASN A 5 -33.62 -20.72 5.45
CA ASN A 5 -33.02 -21.93 4.86
C ASN A 5 -32.40 -21.67 3.47
N GLU A 6 -32.74 -20.56 2.82
CA GLU A 6 -32.21 -20.19 1.50
C GLU A 6 -30.88 -19.42 1.65
N PHE A 7 -30.78 -18.57 2.68
CA PHE A 7 -29.54 -17.84 2.99
C PHE A 7 -28.40 -18.77 3.41
N HIS A 8 -28.67 -19.81 4.21
CA HIS A 8 -27.67 -20.82 4.56
C HIS A 8 -27.20 -21.64 3.35
N LYS A 9 -28.10 -21.91 2.38
CA LYS A 9 -27.73 -22.62 1.14
C LYS A 9 -26.88 -21.76 0.21
N ILE A 10 -27.12 -20.46 0.16
CA ILE A 10 -26.30 -19.51 -0.62
C ILE A 10 -24.92 -19.36 0.04
N VAL A 11 -24.84 -19.21 1.37
CA VAL A 11 -23.57 -19.15 2.09
C VAL A 11 -22.79 -20.46 1.96
N ASP A 12 -23.44 -21.62 2.05
CA ASP A 12 -22.80 -22.92 1.85
C ASP A 12 -22.41 -23.18 0.40
N ALA A 13 -23.15 -22.65 -0.59
CA ALA A 13 -22.77 -22.72 -2.01
C ALA A 13 -21.56 -21.84 -2.30
N VAL A 14 -21.53 -20.61 -1.78
CA VAL A 14 -20.36 -19.71 -1.84
C VAL A 14 -19.16 -20.36 -1.14
N ARG A 15 -19.37 -20.98 0.03
CA ARG A 15 -18.30 -21.65 0.78
C ARG A 15 -17.76 -22.90 0.07
N ARG A 16 -18.60 -23.63 -0.69
CA ARG A 16 -18.19 -24.80 -1.49
C ARG A 16 -17.55 -24.42 -2.84
N ASP A 17 -17.87 -23.27 -3.42
CA ASP A 17 -17.18 -22.75 -4.61
C ASP A 17 -15.82 -22.10 -4.27
N VAL A 18 -15.68 -21.52 -3.07
CA VAL A 18 -14.39 -21.03 -2.54
C VAL A 18 -13.36 -22.17 -2.39
N ASP A 19 -13.80 -23.42 -2.21
CA ASP A 19 -12.90 -24.58 -2.17
C ASP A 19 -12.40 -25.02 -3.58
N ARG A 20 -12.98 -24.50 -4.67
CA ARG A 20 -12.57 -24.80 -6.06
C ARG A 20 -11.91 -23.64 -6.80
N ILE A 21 -12.13 -22.39 -6.40
CA ILE A 21 -11.37 -21.24 -6.90
C ILE A 21 -10.43 -20.83 -5.79
N ALA A 22 -9.29 -21.50 -5.70
CA ALA A 22 -8.24 -21.01 -4.83
C ALA A 22 -7.72 -19.71 -5.41
N ILE A 23 -8.18 -18.60 -4.85
CA ILE A 23 -7.76 -17.29 -5.31
C ILE A 23 -6.27 -17.17 -5.04
N THR A 24 -5.51 -16.97 -6.11
CA THR A 24 -4.06 -16.99 -6.08
C THR A 24 -3.56 -15.56 -6.17
N ALA A 25 -2.61 -15.20 -5.31
CA ALA A 25 -1.81 -14.00 -5.46
C ALA A 25 -0.36 -14.39 -5.72
N ALA A 26 0.40 -13.50 -6.33
CA ALA A 26 1.83 -13.68 -6.49
C ALA A 26 2.62 -12.57 -5.81
N ILE A 27 3.82 -12.91 -5.36
CA ILE A 27 4.85 -11.94 -4.99
C ILE A 27 5.97 -12.12 -6.01
N ALA A 28 6.19 -11.08 -6.81
CA ALA A 28 7.20 -11.02 -7.84
C ALA A 28 8.39 -10.18 -7.37
N THR A 29 9.58 -10.75 -7.38
CA THR A 29 10.83 -9.99 -7.17
C THR A 29 11.40 -9.66 -8.54
N LEU A 30 11.60 -8.38 -8.83
CA LEU A 30 12.31 -7.96 -10.05
C LEU A 30 13.80 -8.18 -9.84
N SER A 31 14.43 -8.98 -10.69
CA SER A 31 15.88 -9.20 -10.62
C SER A 31 16.62 -8.47 -11.74
N ALA A 32 17.60 -7.64 -11.37
CA ALA A 32 18.64 -7.25 -12.31
C ALA A 32 19.64 -8.42 -12.48
N PRO A 33 20.03 -8.80 -13.71
CA PRO A 33 20.90 -9.97 -13.94
C PRO A 33 22.32 -9.84 -13.37
N CYS A 34 22.70 -8.66 -12.85
CA CYS A 34 24.02 -8.36 -12.33
C CYS A 34 24.07 -8.09 -10.82
N PHE A 35 22.92 -7.98 -10.14
CA PHE A 35 22.86 -7.82 -8.70
C PHE A 35 21.64 -8.56 -8.18
N ARG A 36 21.88 -9.75 -7.60
CA ARG A 36 20.89 -10.40 -6.75
C ARG A 36 21.08 -9.79 -5.36
N GLY A 37 20.32 -8.75 -5.04
CA GLY A 37 20.34 -8.18 -3.69
C GLY A 37 19.77 -9.21 -2.72
N ALA A 38 20.61 -9.83 -1.89
CA ALA A 38 20.14 -10.77 -0.86
C ALA A 38 19.03 -10.18 0.02
N ALA A 39 19.01 -8.85 0.18
CA ALA A 39 17.97 -8.11 0.90
C ALA A 39 16.60 -8.15 0.21
N GLU A 40 16.52 -7.97 -1.11
CA GLU A 40 15.24 -7.99 -1.85
C GLU A 40 14.62 -9.39 -1.83
N GLU A 41 15.45 -10.43 -1.96
CA GLU A 41 15.01 -11.83 -1.85
C GLU A 41 14.59 -12.19 -0.41
N CYS A 42 15.15 -11.54 0.61
CA CYS A 42 14.70 -11.71 2.00
C CYS A 42 13.35 -11.03 2.25
N ALA A 43 13.17 -9.79 1.75
CA ALA A 43 11.91 -9.06 1.88
C ALA A 43 10.75 -9.80 1.19
N SER A 44 10.95 -10.29 -0.03
CA SER A 44 9.91 -11.03 -0.75
C SER A 44 9.50 -12.33 -0.05
N ARG A 45 10.46 -13.07 0.50
CA ARG A 45 10.19 -14.27 1.33
C ARG A 45 9.43 -13.92 2.61
N GLU A 46 9.75 -12.79 3.22
CA GLU A 46 9.08 -12.33 4.43
C GLU A 46 7.63 -11.94 4.16
N TYR A 47 7.34 -11.23 3.07
CA TYR A 47 5.96 -10.98 2.64
C TYR A 47 5.19 -12.27 2.38
N VAL A 48 5.80 -13.25 1.71
CA VAL A 48 5.18 -14.57 1.47
C VAL A 48 4.83 -15.24 2.80
N ARG A 49 5.75 -15.22 3.78
CA ARG A 49 5.55 -15.79 5.11
C ARG A 49 4.37 -15.12 5.82
N ILE A 50 4.38 -13.80 5.91
CA ILE A 50 3.37 -13.02 6.62
C ILE A 50 1.98 -13.21 6.01
N VAL A 51 1.86 -13.17 4.68
CA VAL A 51 0.55 -13.33 4.03
C VAL A 51 0.03 -14.76 4.20
N ARG A 52 0.89 -15.78 4.15
CA ARG A 52 0.49 -17.18 4.42
C ARG A 52 0.05 -17.43 5.87
N GLU A 53 0.69 -16.76 6.82
CA GLU A 53 0.33 -16.88 8.24
C GLU A 53 -1.00 -16.19 8.55
N LYS A 54 -1.27 -15.06 7.86
CA LYS A 54 -2.41 -14.19 8.18
C LYS A 54 -3.61 -14.35 7.26
N THR A 55 -3.51 -15.14 6.19
CA THR A 55 -4.60 -15.32 5.20
C THR A 55 -4.64 -16.74 4.65
N PRO A 56 -5.80 -17.20 4.14
CA PRO A 56 -5.90 -18.48 3.42
C PRO A 56 -5.46 -18.40 1.95
N LEU A 57 -4.88 -17.28 1.48
CA LEU A 57 -4.52 -17.09 0.07
C LEU A 57 -3.44 -18.07 -0.38
N ARG A 58 -3.57 -18.59 -1.61
CA ARG A 58 -2.48 -19.31 -2.25
C ARG A 58 -1.49 -18.31 -2.81
N LEU A 59 -0.23 -18.42 -2.40
CA LEU A 59 0.84 -17.51 -2.83
C LEU A 59 1.87 -18.21 -3.71
N LEU A 60 2.07 -17.64 -4.90
CA LEU A 60 3.20 -17.92 -5.76
C LEU A 60 4.33 -16.93 -5.46
N HIS A 61 5.55 -17.42 -5.33
CA HIS A 61 6.74 -16.58 -5.27
C HIS A 61 7.46 -16.68 -6.61
N LEU A 62 7.61 -15.55 -7.28
CA LEU A 62 8.12 -15.47 -8.65
C LEU A 62 9.36 -14.60 -8.68
N ASN A 63 10.32 -15.01 -9.50
CA ASN A 63 11.41 -14.15 -9.90
C ASN A 63 11.17 -13.74 -11.35
N VAL A 64 11.02 -12.44 -11.59
CA VAL A 64 10.72 -11.89 -12.92
C VAL A 64 11.98 -11.22 -13.46
N PRO A 65 12.72 -11.89 -14.36
CA PRO A 65 13.88 -11.29 -15.01
C PRO A 65 13.43 -10.22 -16.00
N GLY A 66 13.97 -9.02 -15.91
CA GLY A 66 13.62 -7.96 -16.86
C GLY A 66 14.22 -6.62 -16.50
N ARG A 67 14.45 -5.79 -17.51
CA ARG A 67 14.98 -4.42 -17.33
C ARG A 67 14.03 -3.33 -17.83
N THR A 68 12.98 -3.72 -18.55
CA THR A 68 12.08 -2.78 -19.20
C THR A 68 10.64 -3.08 -18.82
N VAL A 69 9.84 -2.03 -18.70
CA VAL A 69 8.42 -2.12 -18.40
C VAL A 69 7.68 -3.12 -19.32
N PRO A 70 7.84 -3.08 -20.66
CA PRO A 70 7.11 -4.02 -21.53
C PRO A 70 7.49 -5.49 -21.30
N SER A 71 8.76 -5.78 -21.01
CA SER A 71 9.22 -7.16 -20.78
C SER A 71 8.70 -7.72 -19.46
N VAL A 72 8.66 -6.90 -18.41
CA VAL A 72 8.06 -7.29 -17.13
C VAL A 72 6.55 -7.42 -17.27
N ALA A 73 5.90 -6.50 -17.98
CA ALA A 73 4.45 -6.53 -18.20
C ALA A 73 4.00 -7.82 -18.91
N ALA A 74 4.69 -8.20 -19.99
CA ALA A 74 4.40 -9.43 -20.73
C ALA A 74 4.51 -10.68 -19.84
N GLN A 75 5.53 -10.75 -18.97
CA GLN A 75 5.70 -11.88 -18.05
C GLN A 75 4.62 -11.93 -16.96
N LEU A 76 4.21 -10.77 -16.44
CA LEU A 76 3.12 -10.71 -15.46
C LEU A 76 1.76 -11.04 -16.09
N ALA A 77 1.56 -10.69 -17.37
CA ALA A 77 0.35 -11.03 -18.10
C ALA A 77 0.27 -12.51 -18.52
N ASP A 78 1.41 -13.19 -18.68
CA ASP A 78 1.48 -14.63 -19.00
C ASP A 78 1.31 -15.54 -17.77
N LEU A 79 1.08 -14.96 -16.58
CA LEU A 79 0.79 -15.73 -15.38
C LEU A 79 -0.51 -16.50 -15.52
N ASP A 80 -0.63 -17.57 -14.71
CA ASP A 80 -1.86 -18.36 -14.66
C ASP A 80 -3.06 -17.43 -14.39
N PRO A 81 -4.16 -17.53 -15.16
CA PRO A 81 -5.33 -16.65 -15.02
C PRO A 81 -5.99 -16.68 -13.63
N THR A 82 -5.67 -17.67 -12.78
CA THR A 82 -6.10 -17.72 -11.38
C THR A 82 -5.35 -16.73 -10.47
N VAL A 83 -4.22 -16.17 -10.93
CA VAL A 83 -3.51 -15.10 -10.23
C VAL A 83 -4.28 -13.80 -10.41
N SER A 84 -4.91 -13.30 -9.36
CA SER A 84 -5.74 -12.07 -9.44
C SER A 84 -4.95 -10.81 -9.12
N ALA A 85 -3.94 -10.92 -8.26
CA ALA A 85 -3.11 -9.79 -7.84
C ALA A 85 -1.65 -10.19 -7.68
N VAL A 86 -0.74 -9.26 -7.96
CA VAL A 86 0.70 -9.43 -7.83
C VAL A 86 1.29 -8.26 -7.05
N LEU A 87 2.00 -8.55 -5.97
CA LEU A 87 2.92 -7.60 -5.35
C LEU A 87 4.28 -7.68 -6.06
N VAL A 88 4.70 -6.57 -6.67
CA VAL A 88 6.02 -6.41 -7.26
C VAL A 88 6.92 -5.74 -6.22
N THR A 89 8.05 -6.39 -5.97
CA THR A 89 9.08 -5.99 -4.99
C THR A 89 10.42 -5.77 -5.69
N GLY A 90 11.31 -5.03 -5.03
CA GLY A 90 12.62 -4.67 -5.55
C GLY A 90 12.66 -3.33 -6.29
N SER A 91 13.84 -2.96 -6.77
CA SER A 91 14.10 -1.63 -7.33
C SER A 91 13.40 -1.38 -8.68
N ILE A 92 12.21 -0.76 -8.65
CA ILE A 92 11.59 -0.08 -9.79
C ILE A 92 11.63 1.43 -9.58
N VAL A 93 11.86 2.21 -10.64
CA VAL A 93 11.77 3.66 -10.57
C VAL A 93 10.29 4.05 -10.31
N PRO A 94 9.97 4.94 -9.36
CA PRO A 94 8.57 5.30 -9.05
C PRO A 94 7.74 5.70 -10.28
N GLU A 95 8.36 6.39 -11.24
CA GLU A 95 7.76 6.81 -12.51
C GLU A 95 7.28 5.63 -13.38
N ASP A 96 8.02 4.51 -13.35
CA ASP A 96 7.71 3.31 -14.13
C ASP A 96 6.55 2.50 -13.55
N THR A 97 6.19 2.72 -12.28
CA THR A 97 5.11 1.95 -11.62
C THR A 97 3.76 2.17 -12.31
N THR A 98 3.46 3.39 -12.74
CA THR A 98 2.22 3.72 -13.45
C THR A 98 2.21 3.10 -14.84
N ALA A 99 3.33 3.20 -15.57
CA ALA A 99 3.47 2.59 -16.89
C ALA A 99 3.32 1.06 -16.81
N LEU A 100 3.96 0.41 -15.84
CA LEU A 100 3.87 -1.04 -15.68
C LEU A 100 2.45 -1.51 -15.35
N ARG A 101 1.71 -0.80 -14.48
CA ARG A 101 0.29 -1.13 -14.25
C ARG A 101 -0.54 -1.01 -15.52
N ALA A 102 -0.35 0.07 -16.28
CA ALA A 102 -1.10 0.32 -17.50
C ALA A 102 -0.83 -0.76 -18.56
N GLU A 103 0.43 -1.14 -18.75
CA GLU A 103 0.83 -2.18 -19.71
C GLU A 103 0.29 -3.57 -19.31
N VAL A 104 0.39 -3.96 -18.03
CA VAL A 104 -0.17 -5.24 -17.56
C VAL A 104 -1.68 -5.27 -17.73
N ALA A 105 -2.37 -4.17 -17.39
CA ALA A 105 -3.83 -4.06 -17.57
C ALA A 105 -4.23 -4.12 -19.04
N ALA A 106 -3.47 -3.48 -19.94
CA ALA A 106 -3.72 -3.54 -21.39
C ALA A 106 -3.58 -4.97 -21.96
N LEU A 107 -2.79 -5.82 -21.31
CA LEU A 107 -2.62 -7.23 -21.62
C LEU A 107 -3.61 -8.15 -20.88
N ASN A 108 -4.60 -7.58 -20.17
CA ASN A 108 -5.53 -8.32 -19.30
C ASN A 108 -4.84 -9.16 -18.22
N GLY A 109 -3.66 -8.72 -17.76
CA GLY A 109 -2.95 -9.35 -16.67
C GLY A 109 -3.55 -9.07 -15.29
N PRO A 110 -2.93 -9.60 -14.22
CA PRO A 110 -3.38 -9.41 -12.85
C PRO A 110 -3.23 -7.97 -12.38
N THR A 111 -3.91 -7.62 -11.29
CA THR A 111 -3.71 -6.31 -10.66
C THR A 111 -2.30 -6.22 -10.06
N VAL A 112 -1.56 -5.16 -10.39
CA VAL A 112 -0.18 -4.97 -9.91
C VAL A 112 -0.13 -3.95 -8.77
N LEU A 113 0.42 -4.40 -7.64
CA LEU A 113 0.76 -3.62 -6.45
C LEU A 113 2.28 -3.46 -6.36
N PHE A 114 2.74 -2.38 -5.74
CA PHE A 114 4.14 -2.19 -5.39
C PHE A 114 4.29 -1.93 -3.89
N GLU A 115 5.50 -2.12 -3.35
CA GLU A 115 5.80 -1.75 -1.96
C GLU A 115 5.51 -0.27 -1.68
N LEU A 116 5.70 0.60 -2.68
CA LEU A 116 5.36 2.02 -2.59
C LEU A 116 3.85 2.27 -2.36
N ASP A 117 2.97 1.40 -2.84
CA ASP A 117 1.52 1.51 -2.61
C ASP A 117 1.16 1.21 -1.16
N LEU A 118 1.77 0.15 -0.62
CA LEU A 118 1.60 -0.25 0.77
C LEU A 118 2.17 0.83 1.70
N LEU A 119 3.37 1.34 1.37
CA LEU A 119 3.97 2.48 2.06
C LEU A 119 3.07 3.69 2.00
N THR A 120 2.48 4.01 0.85
CA THR A 120 1.55 5.14 0.72
C THR A 120 0.39 5.03 1.72
N ALA A 121 -0.24 3.86 1.84
CA ALA A 121 -1.30 3.63 2.82
C ALA A 121 -0.81 3.83 4.28
N THR A 122 0.37 3.30 4.61
CA THR A 122 0.95 3.45 5.97
C THR A 122 1.39 4.87 6.28
N LEU A 123 1.94 5.61 5.31
CA LEU A 123 2.31 7.01 5.45
C LEU A 123 1.07 7.89 5.61
N THR A 124 -0.01 7.59 4.89
CA THR A 124 -1.32 8.22 5.11
C THR A 124 -1.80 8.00 6.54
N ALA A 125 -1.76 6.76 7.04
CA ALA A 125 -2.16 6.45 8.41
C ALA A 125 -1.29 7.17 9.45
N ALA A 126 0.03 7.11 9.29
CA ALA A 126 0.98 7.75 10.20
C ALA A 126 0.82 9.27 10.21
N ALA A 127 0.57 9.91 9.06
CA ALA A 127 0.29 11.34 8.99
C ALA A 127 -0.99 11.72 9.75
N ILE A 128 -2.05 10.92 9.63
CA ILE A 128 -3.27 11.10 10.41
C ILE A 128 -3.00 10.87 11.90
N GLY A 129 -2.18 9.88 12.26
CA GLY A 129 -1.72 9.65 13.63
C GLY A 129 -0.99 10.85 14.22
N VAL A 130 -0.08 11.48 13.47
CA VAL A 130 0.60 12.73 13.91
C VAL A 130 -0.42 13.84 14.12
N LEU A 131 -1.35 14.07 13.19
CA LEU A 131 -2.41 15.07 13.36
C LEU A 131 -3.22 14.81 14.65
N ARG A 132 -3.60 13.55 14.87
CA ARG A 132 -4.36 13.13 16.06
C ARG A 132 -3.60 13.37 17.36
N SER A 133 -2.31 12.99 17.41
CA SER A 133 -1.45 13.21 18.59
C SER A 133 -1.26 14.70 18.96
N ARG A 134 -1.63 15.60 18.04
CA ARG A 134 -1.55 17.05 18.19
C ARG A 134 -2.93 17.70 18.32
N ASP A 135 -3.98 16.90 18.52
CA ASP A 135 -5.38 17.34 18.57
C ASP A 135 -5.83 18.13 17.32
N VAL A 136 -5.19 17.88 16.17
CA VAL A 136 -5.57 18.50 14.89
C VAL A 136 -6.49 17.54 14.13
N PRO A 137 -7.76 17.91 13.86
CA PRO A 137 -8.63 17.04 13.07
C PRO A 137 -8.11 16.98 11.61
N PRO A 138 -8.18 15.82 10.92
CA PRO A 138 -7.65 15.66 9.56
C PRO A 138 -8.09 16.76 8.59
N ARG A 139 -9.38 17.13 8.64
CA ARG A 139 -9.98 18.21 7.83
C ARG A 139 -9.46 19.61 8.08
N ALA A 140 -8.68 19.83 9.13
CA ALA A 140 -7.98 21.09 9.40
C ALA A 140 -6.45 20.95 9.27
N GLY A 141 -5.94 19.72 9.15
CA GLY A 141 -4.53 19.41 9.09
C GLY A 141 -3.87 19.88 7.81
N ARG A 142 -2.69 20.47 7.96
CA ARG A 142 -1.84 20.94 6.87
C ARG A 142 -0.59 20.08 6.79
N ILE A 143 -0.41 19.43 5.65
CA ILE A 143 0.64 18.44 5.44
C ILE A 143 1.61 18.98 4.39
N VAL A 144 2.90 18.95 4.71
CA VAL A 144 3.98 19.19 3.75
C VAL A 144 4.53 17.84 3.31
N ILE A 145 4.68 17.64 2.00
CA ILE A 145 5.35 16.47 1.43
C ILE A 145 6.64 16.94 0.77
N ALA A 146 7.77 16.49 1.30
CA ALA A 146 9.08 16.71 0.70
C ALA A 146 9.44 15.53 -0.20
N GLY A 147 9.65 15.78 -1.50
CA GLY A 147 9.93 14.75 -2.49
C GLY A 147 8.70 13.97 -2.96
N ALA A 148 7.58 14.67 -3.22
CA ALA A 148 6.30 14.06 -3.57
C ALA A 148 6.35 13.17 -4.84
N GLU A 149 7.28 13.44 -5.76
CA GLU A 149 7.56 12.63 -6.94
C GLU A 149 7.94 11.18 -6.62
N ARG A 150 8.48 10.92 -5.42
CA ARG A 150 8.84 9.57 -4.97
C ARG A 150 7.64 8.72 -4.58
N ALA A 151 6.47 9.33 -4.34
CA ALA A 151 5.22 8.63 -4.00
C ALA A 151 4.01 9.29 -4.68
N PRO A 152 3.82 9.09 -6.00
CA PRO A 152 2.82 9.82 -6.79
C PRO A 152 1.36 9.67 -6.30
N LEU A 153 1.03 8.54 -5.65
CA LEU A 153 -0.31 8.28 -5.12
C LEU A 153 -0.54 8.86 -3.72
N LEU A 154 0.48 9.37 -3.05
CA LEU A 154 0.38 9.87 -1.68
C LEU A 154 -0.47 11.15 -1.56
N THR A 155 -0.20 12.16 -2.39
CA THR A 155 -1.01 13.40 -2.38
C THR A 155 -2.48 13.11 -2.68
N PRO A 156 -2.84 12.35 -3.74
CA PRO A 156 -4.21 11.94 -3.98
C PRO A 156 -4.83 11.15 -2.81
N ALA A 157 -4.09 10.22 -2.17
CA ALA A 157 -4.60 9.43 -1.05
C ALA A 157 -4.89 10.30 0.19
N LEU A 158 -4.00 11.23 0.53
CA LEU A 158 -4.20 12.20 1.62
C LEU A 158 -5.35 13.18 1.32
N THR A 159 -5.50 13.57 0.06
CA THR A 159 -6.64 14.39 -0.36
C THR A 159 -7.96 13.61 -0.20
N ALA A 160 -7.97 12.33 -0.59
CA ALA A 160 -9.11 11.44 -0.42
C ALA A 160 -9.45 11.18 1.06
N SER A 161 -8.47 11.21 1.97
CA SER A 161 -8.72 11.09 3.42
C SER A 161 -9.29 12.37 4.04
N ARG A 162 -9.61 13.38 3.20
CA ARG A 162 -10.09 14.70 3.61
C ARG A 162 -9.09 15.46 4.47
N CYS A 163 -7.79 15.27 4.25
CA CYS A 163 -6.79 16.17 4.82
C CYS A 163 -6.95 17.57 4.19
N ALA A 164 -6.88 18.62 5.01
CA ALA A 164 -7.32 19.97 4.62
C ALA A 164 -6.47 20.58 3.50
N THR A 165 -5.17 20.41 3.58
CA THR A 165 -4.22 21.03 2.65
C THR A 165 -2.97 20.19 2.57
N VAL A 166 -2.54 19.91 1.35
CA VAL A 166 -1.26 19.26 1.05
C VAL A 166 -0.40 20.24 0.27
N VAL A 167 0.80 20.54 0.78
CA VAL A 167 1.79 21.42 0.16
C VAL A 167 2.99 20.57 -0.23
N HIS A 168 3.54 20.78 -1.41
CA HIS A 168 4.74 20.09 -1.85
C HIS A 168 5.96 20.97 -1.63
N TRP A 169 7.04 20.37 -1.15
CA TRP A 169 8.37 20.96 -1.10
C TRP A 169 9.27 20.17 -2.05
N GLY A 170 9.72 20.81 -3.13
CA GLY A 170 10.40 20.15 -4.24
C GLY A 170 11.90 20.41 -4.29
N VAL A 171 12.57 19.72 -5.21
CA VAL A 171 14.02 19.85 -5.50
C VAL A 171 14.42 21.30 -5.84
N ASP A 172 13.49 22.09 -6.39
CA ASP A 172 13.70 23.48 -6.75
C ASP A 172 13.45 24.48 -5.60
N ASP A 173 12.86 24.04 -4.48
CA ASP A 173 12.73 24.82 -3.25
C ASP A 173 14.00 24.66 -2.38
N ARG A 174 15.09 25.30 -2.83
CA ARG A 174 16.48 24.93 -2.49
C ARG A 174 17.03 25.31 -1.11
N SER A 175 16.21 25.55 -0.08
CA SER A 175 16.78 25.76 1.26
C SER A 175 16.02 25.05 2.38
N VAL A 176 16.80 24.47 3.31
CA VAL A 176 16.30 23.95 4.59
C VAL A 176 15.55 25.02 5.37
N GLU A 177 15.96 26.29 5.24
CA GLU A 177 15.29 27.44 5.84
C GLU A 177 13.86 27.62 5.29
N SER A 178 13.64 27.44 3.99
CA SER A 178 12.30 27.47 3.38
C SER A 178 11.40 26.38 3.99
N LEU A 179 11.94 25.16 4.14
CA LEU A 179 11.20 24.06 4.75
C LEU A 179 10.93 24.31 6.25
N GLN A 180 11.88 24.87 6.99
CA GLN A 180 11.66 25.30 8.38
C GLN A 180 10.54 26.33 8.48
N ASN A 181 10.50 27.31 7.56
CA ASN A 181 9.46 28.32 7.51
C ASN A 181 8.08 27.70 7.22
N LEU A 182 8.00 26.76 6.28
CA LEU A 182 6.78 25.99 6.03
C LEU A 182 6.34 25.24 7.29
N MET A 183 7.26 24.56 7.97
CA MET A 183 6.92 23.78 9.17
C MET A 183 6.47 24.60 10.38
N ARG A 184 6.66 25.93 10.38
CA ARG A 184 6.06 26.80 11.43
C ARG A 184 4.55 26.93 11.32
N THR A 185 3.97 26.69 10.14
CA THR A 185 2.54 26.91 9.87
C THR A 185 1.80 25.64 9.42
N ASN A 186 2.52 24.51 9.34
CA ASN A 186 2.01 23.21 8.95
C ASN A 186 2.13 22.21 10.11
N ASP A 187 1.29 21.17 10.07
CA ASP A 187 1.10 20.24 11.19
C ASP A 187 1.87 18.94 11.02
N VAL A 188 2.16 18.54 9.78
CA VAL A 188 2.87 17.29 9.47
C VAL A 188 3.86 17.51 8.33
N LEU A 189 5.03 16.91 8.46
CA LEU A 189 5.99 16.73 7.37
C LEU A 189 6.05 15.26 6.99
N ILE A 190 5.80 14.92 5.74
CA ILE A 190 6.16 13.61 5.19
C ILE A 190 7.44 13.79 4.39
N ALA A 191 8.54 13.27 4.92
CA ALA A 191 9.86 13.48 4.35
C ALA A 191 10.30 12.25 3.56
N LEU A 192 9.99 12.25 2.25
CA LEU A 192 10.43 11.23 1.29
C LEU A 192 11.80 11.56 0.70
N ASP A 193 12.22 12.82 0.77
CA ASP A 193 13.53 13.27 0.31
C ASP A 193 14.60 13.12 1.41
N ASP A 194 15.71 12.47 1.07
CA ASP A 194 16.84 12.23 1.96
C ASP A 194 17.59 13.51 2.35
N ARG A 195 17.38 14.61 1.63
CA ARG A 195 17.95 15.93 1.94
C ARG A 195 17.27 16.62 3.12
N VAL A 196 16.08 16.17 3.53
CA VAL A 196 15.39 16.75 4.69
C VAL A 196 16.14 16.37 5.97
N PRO A 197 16.60 17.34 6.78
CA PRO A 197 17.32 17.04 8.02
C PRO A 197 16.48 16.19 9.00
N ARG A 198 17.13 15.25 9.70
CA ARG A 198 16.44 14.34 10.63
C ARG A 198 15.95 15.04 11.91
N ASP A 199 16.61 16.13 12.28
CA ASP A 199 16.32 16.98 13.44
C ASP A 199 15.26 18.04 13.16
N LEU A 200 14.81 18.18 11.91
CA LEU A 200 13.74 19.09 11.54
C LEU A 200 12.40 18.59 12.08
N ALA A 201 11.84 19.28 13.07
CA ALA A 201 10.50 19.03 13.63
C ALA A 201 10.21 17.53 13.87
N PRO A 202 11.00 16.82 14.70
CA PRO A 202 10.95 15.36 14.79
C PRO A 202 9.58 14.82 15.23
N ALA A 203 8.88 15.53 16.12
CA ALA A 203 7.53 15.16 16.57
C ALA A 203 6.43 15.35 15.50
N GLN A 204 6.76 16.02 14.39
CA GLN A 204 5.82 16.35 13.30
C GLN A 204 6.16 15.59 12.02
N THR A 205 7.27 14.86 12.00
CA THR A 205 7.84 14.30 10.78
C THR A 205 7.60 12.81 10.70
N VAL A 206 6.90 12.39 9.64
CA VAL A 206 6.76 11.01 9.22
C VAL A 206 7.82 10.72 8.16
N ARG A 207 8.56 9.63 8.35
CA ARG A 207 9.58 9.16 7.40
C ARG A 207 9.32 7.72 7.01
N PRO A 208 9.53 7.36 5.73
CA PRO A 208 9.63 5.97 5.38
C PRO A 208 10.84 5.36 6.11
N PRO A 209 10.70 4.15 6.67
CA PRO A 209 11.80 3.43 7.28
C PRO A 209 12.80 3.02 6.20
N THR A 210 14.04 2.72 6.60
CA THR A 210 15.05 2.19 5.68
C THR A 210 14.65 0.83 5.13
N ASP A 211 13.98 0.01 5.93
CA ASP A 211 13.33 -1.24 5.50
C ASP A 211 11.81 -1.11 5.66
N PRO A 212 11.04 -1.08 4.56
CA PRO A 212 9.60 -0.90 4.60
C PRO A 212 8.81 -2.17 4.97
N THR A 213 9.48 -3.33 5.06
CA THR A 213 8.82 -4.64 5.17
C THR A 213 7.81 -4.70 6.31
N ALA A 214 8.16 -4.22 7.50
CA ALA A 214 7.28 -4.23 8.67
C ALA A 214 6.02 -3.38 8.47
N GLN A 215 6.15 -2.20 7.88
CA GLN A 215 5.02 -1.30 7.65
C GLN A 215 4.13 -1.80 6.51
N CYS A 216 4.73 -2.19 5.38
CA CYS A 216 4.03 -2.79 4.25
C CYS A 216 3.18 -3.99 4.68
N SER A 217 3.71 -4.80 5.61
CA SER A 217 3.05 -5.98 6.16
C SER A 217 1.79 -5.69 6.97
N LEU A 218 1.59 -4.45 7.45
CA LEU A 218 0.36 -4.07 8.13
C LEU A 218 -0.85 -4.03 7.17
N VAL A 219 -0.58 -3.71 5.89
CA VAL A 219 -1.62 -3.52 4.87
C VAL A 219 -1.73 -4.75 3.97
N LEU A 220 -0.59 -5.32 3.60
CA LEU A 220 -0.47 -6.31 2.53
C LEU A 220 -1.48 -7.47 2.63
N PRO A 221 -1.64 -8.17 3.76
CA PRO A 221 -2.49 -9.36 3.79
C PRO A 221 -3.97 -9.03 3.59
N GLY A 222 -4.44 -7.95 4.23
CA GLY A 222 -5.83 -7.50 4.10
C GLY A 222 -6.12 -6.94 2.72
N LEU A 223 -5.20 -6.15 2.17
CA LEU A 223 -5.35 -5.57 0.84
C LEU A 223 -5.34 -6.65 -0.26
N LEU A 224 -4.41 -7.61 -0.21
CA LEU A 224 -4.43 -8.75 -1.12
C LEU A 224 -5.72 -9.55 -1.00
N SER A 225 -6.18 -9.83 0.24
CA SER A 225 -7.45 -10.55 0.45
C SER A 225 -8.63 -9.84 -0.20
N ALA A 226 -8.70 -8.51 -0.08
CA ALA A 226 -9.73 -7.71 -0.73
C ALA A 226 -9.61 -7.78 -2.26
N MET A 227 -8.43 -7.53 -2.82
CA MET A 227 -8.23 -7.46 -4.27
C MET A 227 -8.43 -8.82 -4.96
N CYS A 228 -7.99 -9.89 -4.32
CA CYS A 228 -8.25 -11.25 -4.77
C CYS A 228 -9.75 -11.56 -4.91
N GLY A 229 -10.61 -11.00 -4.05
CA GLY A 229 -12.06 -11.13 -4.18
C GLY A 229 -12.69 -10.36 -5.35
N PHE A 230 -11.93 -9.49 -6.02
CA PHE A 230 -12.40 -8.56 -7.06
C PHE A 230 -11.53 -8.66 -8.32
N GLY A 231 -11.94 -9.51 -9.26
CA GLY A 231 -11.27 -9.63 -10.56
C GLY A 231 -11.20 -8.26 -11.28
N GLY A 232 -10.01 -7.88 -11.73
CA GLY A 232 -9.80 -6.62 -12.45
C GLY A 232 -9.76 -5.37 -11.56
N ALA A 233 -9.57 -5.50 -10.25
CA ALA A 233 -9.33 -4.36 -9.37
C ALA A 233 -8.17 -3.48 -9.88
N THR A 234 -8.24 -2.18 -9.62
CA THR A 234 -7.13 -1.26 -9.91
C THR A 234 -6.65 -0.62 -8.62
N VAL A 235 -5.34 -0.33 -8.54
CA VAL A 235 -4.78 0.37 -7.39
C VAL A 235 -5.10 1.86 -7.52
N THR A 236 -6.03 2.34 -6.71
CA THR A 236 -6.49 3.74 -6.73
C THR A 236 -6.07 4.47 -5.44
N PRO A 237 -5.98 5.81 -5.48
CA PRO A 237 -5.79 6.60 -4.26
C PRO A 237 -6.83 6.31 -3.17
N GLN A 238 -8.07 6.05 -3.55
CA GLN A 238 -9.18 5.74 -2.63
C GLN A 238 -8.96 4.40 -1.93
N LEU A 239 -8.44 3.40 -2.64
CA LEU A 239 -8.08 2.10 -2.07
C LEU A 239 -6.96 2.23 -1.03
N LEU A 240 -5.90 2.98 -1.36
CA LEU A 240 -4.77 3.20 -0.44
C LEU A 240 -5.18 4.05 0.76
N MET A 241 -6.00 5.07 0.54
CA MET A 241 -6.61 5.87 1.58
C MET A 241 -7.46 5.03 2.53
N ALA A 242 -8.38 4.22 2.01
CA ALA A 242 -9.26 3.39 2.82
C ALA A 242 -8.45 2.39 3.67
N SER A 243 -7.40 1.82 3.08
CA SER A 243 -6.44 0.97 3.79
C SER A 243 -5.73 1.73 4.92
N GLY A 244 -5.25 2.96 4.67
CA GLY A 244 -4.63 3.80 5.70
C GLY A 244 -5.61 4.26 6.79
N VAL A 245 -6.87 4.50 6.46
CA VAL A 245 -7.92 4.79 7.45
C VAL A 245 -8.18 3.58 8.34
N ALA A 246 -8.19 2.37 7.78
CA ALA A 246 -8.32 1.15 8.56
C ALA A 246 -7.21 1.02 9.62
N LEU A 247 -5.96 1.32 9.25
CA LEU A 247 -4.85 1.35 10.20
C LEU A 247 -5.08 2.40 11.30
N THR A 248 -5.43 3.63 10.92
CA THR A 248 -5.70 4.73 11.89
C THR A 248 -6.77 4.36 12.92
N VAL A 249 -7.82 3.64 12.49
CA VAL A 249 -8.92 3.19 13.37
C VAL A 249 -8.44 2.18 14.41
N LEU A 250 -7.43 1.36 14.08
CA LEU A 250 -6.86 0.36 14.98
C LEU A 250 -5.72 0.93 15.83
N SER A 251 -5.00 1.95 15.35
CA SER A 251 -3.90 2.57 16.10
C SER A 251 -4.38 3.21 17.41
N GLY A 252 -3.69 2.94 18.53
CA GLY A 252 -3.90 3.64 19.80
C GLY A 252 -3.72 5.16 19.70
N HIS A 253 -4.23 5.92 20.67
CA HIS A 253 -4.24 7.40 20.60
C HIS A 253 -2.84 8.00 20.37
N ASP A 254 -1.83 7.47 21.07
CA ASP A 254 -0.44 7.91 21.02
C ASP A 254 0.42 7.14 20.00
N GLU A 255 -0.20 6.22 19.25
CA GLU A 255 0.47 5.38 18.27
C GLU A 255 0.18 5.86 16.85
N LEU A 256 1.22 5.88 16.00
CA LEU A 256 1.10 6.26 14.60
C LEU A 256 0.52 5.14 13.74
N LEU A 257 0.80 3.89 14.10
CA LEU A 257 0.42 2.68 13.39
C LEU A 257 -0.01 1.61 14.41
N PRO A 258 -0.90 0.68 14.04
CA PRO A 258 -1.34 -0.38 14.94
C PRO A 258 -0.24 -1.42 15.15
N ASP A 259 -0.39 -2.21 16.21
CA ASP A 259 0.41 -3.42 16.42
C ASP A 259 0.22 -4.38 15.24
N SER A 260 1.32 -4.94 14.73
CA SER A 260 1.29 -5.93 13.66
C SER A 260 0.57 -7.21 14.06
N ASP A 261 0.49 -7.51 15.36
CA ASP A 261 -0.14 -8.71 15.90
C ASP A 261 -1.61 -8.50 16.29
N ASP A 262 -2.19 -7.32 16.03
CA ASP A 262 -3.62 -7.08 16.22
C ASP A 262 -4.44 -8.07 15.37
N PRO A 263 -5.28 -8.94 15.99
CA PRO A 263 -6.05 -9.96 15.28
C PRO A 263 -7.10 -9.38 14.34
N LEU A 264 -7.47 -8.10 14.48
CA LEU A 264 -8.44 -7.42 13.62
C LEU A 264 -7.80 -6.76 12.41
N LEU A 265 -6.46 -6.64 12.36
CA LEU A 265 -5.74 -5.88 11.35
C LEU A 265 -6.10 -6.29 9.92
N VAL A 266 -5.98 -7.58 9.61
CA VAL A 266 -6.25 -8.10 8.27
C VAL A 266 -7.72 -7.91 7.89
N ALA A 267 -8.64 -8.19 8.81
CA ALA A 267 -10.07 -8.08 8.55
C ALA A 267 -10.51 -6.63 8.35
N ALA A 268 -9.95 -5.69 9.13
CA ALA A 268 -10.23 -4.27 9.01
C ALA A 268 -9.72 -3.71 7.67
N VAL A 269 -8.46 -3.96 7.34
CA VAL A 269 -7.88 -3.51 6.06
C VAL A 269 -8.65 -4.09 4.88
N ALA A 270 -8.92 -5.41 4.88
CA ALA A 270 -9.70 -6.03 3.81
C ALA A 270 -11.09 -5.41 3.66
N ARG A 271 -11.80 -5.18 4.78
CA ARG A 271 -13.15 -4.59 4.76
C ARG A 271 -13.16 -3.17 4.18
N PHE A 272 -12.24 -2.32 4.61
CA PHE A 272 -12.14 -0.95 4.09
C PHE A 272 -11.73 -0.93 2.62
N ALA A 273 -10.76 -1.76 2.24
CA ALA A 273 -10.32 -1.91 0.86
C ALA A 273 -11.46 -2.41 -0.06
N THR A 274 -12.17 -3.47 0.34
CA THR A 274 -13.33 -4.00 -0.40
C THR A 274 -14.40 -2.93 -0.61
N ARG A 275 -14.68 -2.11 0.42
CA ARG A 275 -15.65 -1.01 0.26
C ARG A 275 -15.19 0.00 -0.79
N ALA A 276 -13.91 0.39 -0.77
CA ALA A 276 -13.36 1.33 -1.74
C ALA A 276 -13.32 0.77 -3.18
N LEU A 277 -13.32 -0.56 -3.36
CA LEU A 277 -13.40 -1.20 -4.67
C LEU A 277 -14.82 -1.16 -5.29
N PHE A 278 -15.86 -0.85 -4.50
CA PHE A 278 -17.24 -0.73 -4.96
C PHE A 278 -17.68 0.72 -5.26
N GLU A 279 -16.89 1.71 -4.86
CA GLU A 279 -17.17 3.14 -5.03
C GLU A 279 -16.58 3.67 -6.34
#